data_AF-A0A9W6WFA0-F1
#
_entry.id   AF-A0A9W6WFA0-F1
#
_cell.length_a   1.000
_cell.length_b   1.000
_cell.length_c   1.000
_cell.angle_alpha   90.00
_cell.angle_beta   90.00
_cell.angle_gamma   90.00
#
_symmetry.space_group_name_H-M   'P 1'
#
loop_
_entity.id
_entity.type
_entity.pdbx_description
1 polymer ?
#
loop_
_entity_poly.entity_id
_entity_poly.type
_entity_poly.pdbx_seq_one_letter_code
_entity_poly.pdbx_strand_id
1 'polypeptide(L)'
;MVLQTLSICCGWLYTLSWGLGMYPPVITNIKLWSVQGLSFDFICFNTFGYILYTLYYGFMRYSNYIKEEYGDRYSDPNSSERVYPLIKTNDFIFAMHGLVLNTILFTQVFFWKGMKTNDNQKISIVCKLILSLVVLYSILASVLIIETNDTGKNFLHFQWLDLLTSLGLIKIIMSVCKNIPQTIYNYNRKSTHGWPIEMIWLDFTGAVFSFAQLVIDSYLTSGDLSHIFNNLPKFLLSLEVAISDTIFFLQHYVWYYNNDIEKFGEYNSLLQEEERFLIEHEHDHDHNGNTVPSSNSSNAQPDLETGLLSHGNGNNKNNKNKNYNSASSTFNASSPGGISSPNIVTDSQSSSITYSSLNQQVTHPNSCTTDPTDKNEMQRLIPE
;
A
#
# COMPACT_ATOMS: atom_id res chain seq x y z
N MET A 1 11.11 -31.07 14.86
CA MET A 1 9.91 -31.54 14.11
C MET A 1 8.69 -30.64 14.30
N VAL A 2 8.17 -30.42 15.53
CA VAL A 2 6.97 -29.58 15.75
C VAL A 2 7.17 -28.13 15.30
N LEU A 3 8.22 -27.45 15.77
CA LEU A 3 8.52 -26.06 15.37
C LEU A 3 8.76 -25.90 13.86
N GLN A 4 9.42 -26.86 13.22
CA GLN A 4 9.61 -26.85 11.76
C GLN A 4 8.27 -26.94 11.02
N THR A 5 7.38 -27.81 11.50
CA THR A 5 6.02 -27.94 10.92
C THR A 5 5.24 -26.64 11.08
N LEU A 6 5.33 -26.02 12.27
CA LEU A 6 4.70 -24.72 12.53
C LEU A 6 5.24 -23.62 11.61
N SER A 7 6.56 -23.53 11.42
CA SER A 7 7.17 -22.59 10.47
C SER A 7 6.64 -22.80 9.04
N ILE A 8 6.56 -24.05 8.58
CA ILE A 8 6.02 -24.38 7.25
C ILE A 8 4.55 -23.96 7.14
N CYS A 9 3.73 -24.26 8.15
CA CYS A 9 2.33 -23.85 8.19
C CYS A 9 2.19 -22.32 8.15
N CYS A 10 2.90 -21.59 9.00
CA CYS A 10 2.90 -20.12 9.01
C CYS A 10 3.33 -19.55 7.65
N GLY A 11 4.36 -20.14 7.03
CA GLY A 11 4.84 -19.74 5.71
C GLY A 11 3.78 -19.81 4.62
N TRP A 12 3.06 -20.92 4.54
CA TRP A 12 1.99 -21.07 3.56
C TRP A 12 0.72 -20.31 3.91
N LEU A 13 0.37 -20.21 5.20
CA LEU A 13 -0.78 -19.42 5.64
C LEU A 13 -0.62 -17.96 5.27
N TYR A 14 0.54 -17.34 5.54
CA TYR A 14 0.72 -15.95 5.12
C TYR A 14 0.71 -15.80 3.60
N THR A 15 1.33 -16.75 2.88
CA THR A 15 1.39 -16.72 1.41
C THR A 15 -0.02 -16.76 0.82
N LEU A 16 -0.91 -17.57 1.41
CA LEU A 16 -2.31 -17.65 1.03
C LEU A 16 -3.07 -16.38 1.43
N SER A 17 -2.93 -15.88 2.66
CA SER A 17 -3.63 -14.68 3.12
C SER A 17 -3.31 -13.46 2.26
N TRP A 18 -2.02 -13.16 2.08
CA TRP A 18 -1.62 -12.04 1.22
C TRP A 18 -1.90 -12.31 -0.26
N GLY A 19 -1.75 -13.55 -0.74
CA GLY A 19 -2.05 -13.91 -2.12
C GLY A 19 -3.53 -13.69 -2.47
N LEU A 20 -4.45 -14.15 -1.61
CA LEU A 20 -5.89 -13.96 -1.79
C LEU A 20 -6.28 -12.47 -1.80
N GLY A 21 -5.65 -11.65 -0.95
CA GLY A 21 -5.90 -10.21 -0.90
C GLY A 21 -5.54 -9.44 -2.19
N MET A 22 -4.79 -10.04 -3.13
CA MET A 22 -4.41 -9.41 -4.39
C MET A 22 -5.41 -9.62 -5.54
N TYR A 23 -6.34 -10.57 -5.40
CA TYR A 23 -7.34 -10.88 -6.44
C TYR A 23 -8.44 -9.84 -6.64
N PRO A 24 -8.98 -9.19 -5.59
CA PRO A 24 -10.15 -8.33 -5.74
C PRO A 24 -9.98 -7.24 -6.81
N PRO A 25 -8.86 -6.48 -6.86
CA PRO A 25 -8.67 -5.49 -7.92
C PRO A 25 -8.73 -6.09 -9.33
N VAL A 26 -8.18 -7.30 -9.52
CA VAL A 26 -8.18 -7.99 -10.82
C VAL A 26 -9.60 -8.36 -11.22
N ILE A 27 -10.35 -8.95 -10.28
CA ILE A 27 -11.71 -9.46 -10.51
C ILE A 27 -12.66 -8.29 -10.74
N THR A 28 -12.64 -7.26 -9.89
CA THR A 28 -13.51 -6.09 -9.99
C THR A 28 -13.31 -5.36 -11.31
N ASN A 29 -12.06 -5.18 -11.75
CA ASN A 29 -11.76 -4.57 -13.04
C ASN A 29 -12.35 -5.35 -14.22
N ILE A 30 -12.35 -6.69 -14.16
CA ILE A 30 -12.94 -7.55 -15.19
C ILE A 30 -14.45 -7.46 -15.15
N LYS A 31 -15.06 -7.55 -13.97
CA LYS A 31 -16.53 -7.49 -13.78
C LYS A 31 -17.11 -6.17 -14.29
N LEU A 32 -16.47 -5.05 -13.95
CA LEU A 32 -16.93 -3.71 -14.34
C LEU A 32 -16.42 -3.28 -15.73
N TRP A 33 -15.50 -4.05 -16.32
CA TRP A 33 -14.78 -3.64 -17.52
C TRP A 33 -14.20 -2.22 -17.42
N SER A 34 -13.65 -1.88 -16.26
CA SER A 34 -13.24 -0.53 -15.87
C SER A 34 -12.03 -0.59 -14.95
N VAL A 35 -11.13 0.39 -15.07
CA VAL A 35 -9.96 0.57 -14.17
C VAL A 35 -10.02 1.88 -13.39
N GLN A 36 -11.19 2.53 -13.34
CA GLN A 36 -11.38 3.84 -12.71
C GLN A 36 -11.11 3.84 -11.20
N GLY A 37 -11.26 2.69 -10.52
CA GLY A 37 -11.01 2.54 -9.08
C GLY A 37 -9.53 2.45 -8.68
N LEU A 38 -8.59 2.45 -9.64
CA LEU A 38 -7.17 2.26 -9.36
C LEU A 38 -6.32 3.45 -9.80
N SER A 39 -5.41 3.91 -8.93
CA SER A 39 -4.40 4.88 -9.34
C SER A 39 -3.35 4.21 -10.24
N PHE A 40 -2.99 4.86 -11.35
CA PHE A 40 -1.93 4.36 -12.24
C PHE A 40 -0.57 4.32 -11.52
N ASP A 41 -0.32 5.27 -10.61
CA ASP A 41 0.88 5.25 -9.77
C ASP A 41 0.90 4.03 -8.86
N PHE A 42 -0.25 3.67 -8.27
CA PHE A 42 -0.37 2.48 -7.42
C PHE A 42 -0.04 1.21 -8.20
N ILE A 43 -0.56 1.07 -9.42
CA ILE A 43 -0.29 -0.10 -10.29
C ILE A 43 1.19 -0.16 -10.66
N CYS A 44 1.79 0.98 -11.02
CA CYS A 44 3.21 1.06 -11.36
C CYS A 44 4.11 0.71 -10.17
N PHE A 45 3.87 1.30 -8.98
CA PHE A 45 4.66 1.00 -7.78
C PHE A 45 4.52 -0.45 -7.33
N ASN A 46 3.32 -1.04 -7.34
CA ASN A 46 3.17 -2.45 -6.98
C ASN A 46 3.87 -3.35 -8.00
N THR A 47 3.68 -3.13 -9.30
CA THR A 47 4.31 -3.96 -10.35
C THR A 47 5.83 -3.91 -10.24
N PHE A 48 6.42 -2.72 -10.20
CA PHE A 48 7.87 -2.57 -10.02
C PHE A 48 8.34 -3.13 -8.67
N GLY A 49 7.62 -2.87 -7.59
CA GLY A 49 7.92 -3.44 -6.27
C GLY A 49 7.99 -4.97 -6.29
N TYR A 50 7.02 -5.66 -6.90
CA TYR A 50 7.04 -7.12 -7.01
C TYR A 50 8.12 -7.64 -7.96
N ILE A 51 8.55 -6.88 -8.99
CA ILE A 51 9.75 -7.22 -9.77
C ILE A 51 10.97 -7.25 -8.85
N LEU A 52 11.22 -6.15 -8.11
CA LEU A 52 12.36 -6.04 -7.19
C LEU A 52 12.36 -7.13 -6.13
N TYR A 53 11.18 -7.43 -5.58
CA TYR A 53 11.02 -8.41 -4.51
C TYR A 53 11.21 -9.84 -5.00
N THR A 54 10.74 -10.14 -6.22
CA THR A 54 10.99 -11.44 -6.87
C THR A 54 12.47 -11.63 -7.17
N LEU A 55 13.16 -10.59 -7.63
CA LEU A 55 14.61 -10.63 -7.82
C LEU A 55 15.33 -10.88 -6.48
N TYR A 56 15.01 -10.11 -5.43
CA TYR A 56 15.57 -10.30 -4.10
C TYR A 56 15.42 -11.73 -3.61
N TYR A 57 14.20 -12.25 -3.52
CA TYR A 57 13.98 -13.60 -3.01
C TYR A 57 14.54 -14.68 -3.93
N GLY A 58 14.44 -14.51 -5.26
CA GLY A 58 14.95 -15.46 -6.23
C GLY A 58 16.46 -15.63 -6.12
N PHE A 59 17.21 -14.53 -6.19
CA PHE A 59 18.67 -14.58 -6.14
C PHE A 59 19.17 -15.03 -4.76
N MET A 60 18.65 -14.48 -3.67
CA MET A 60 19.09 -14.86 -2.33
C MET A 60 18.80 -16.33 -2.00
N ARG A 61 17.70 -16.89 -2.52
CA ARG A 61 17.31 -18.28 -2.26
C ARG A 61 18.02 -19.30 -3.16
N TYR A 62 18.25 -18.96 -4.42
CA TYR A 62 18.68 -19.94 -5.43
C TYR A 62 20.09 -19.71 -5.98
N SER A 63 20.65 -18.51 -5.91
CA SER A 63 22.03 -18.27 -6.35
C SER A 63 23.04 -18.74 -5.30
N ASN A 64 23.91 -19.68 -5.65
CA ASN A 64 24.99 -20.12 -4.77
C ASN A 64 26.02 -19.01 -4.55
N TYR A 65 26.32 -18.24 -5.60
CA TYR A 65 27.23 -17.10 -5.53
C TYR A 65 26.78 -16.05 -4.49
N ILE A 66 25.49 -15.70 -4.45
CA ILE A 66 24.95 -14.74 -3.47
C ILE A 66 24.95 -15.32 -2.05
N LYS A 67 24.71 -16.63 -1.90
CA LYS A 67 24.81 -17.30 -0.60
C LYS A 67 26.25 -17.34 -0.08
N GLU A 68 27.22 -17.44 -0.97
CA GLU A 68 28.64 -17.36 -0.63
C GLU A 68 28.99 -15.95 -0.15
N GLU A 69 28.62 -14.90 -0.89
CA GLU A 69 28.78 -13.50 -0.44
C GLU A 69 28.12 -13.25 0.93
N TYR A 70 26.93 -13.82 1.14
CA TYR A 70 26.23 -13.74 2.43
C TYR A 70 27.00 -14.45 3.55
N GLY A 71 27.44 -15.68 3.29
CA GLY A 71 28.19 -16.48 4.24
C GLY A 71 29.52 -15.81 4.62
N ASP A 72 30.23 -15.23 3.66
CA ASP A 72 31.50 -14.55 3.92
C ASP A 72 31.34 -13.31 4.80
N ARG A 73 30.16 -12.67 4.73
CA ARG A 73 29.88 -11.44 5.47
C ARG A 73 29.32 -11.67 6.87
N TYR A 74 28.47 -12.68 7.02
CA TYR A 74 27.67 -12.87 8.25
C TYR A 74 28.02 -14.12 9.04
N SER A 75 28.90 -15.00 8.56
CA SER A 75 29.37 -16.14 9.36
C SER A 75 30.48 -15.71 10.31
N ASP A 76 30.52 -16.30 11.50
CA ASP A 76 31.64 -16.12 12.43
C ASP A 76 32.91 -16.74 11.81
N PRO A 77 34.00 -15.97 11.64
CA PRO A 77 35.27 -16.48 11.12
C PRO A 77 35.84 -17.67 11.90
N ASN A 78 35.43 -17.84 13.17
CA ASN A 78 35.90 -18.91 14.05
C ASN A 78 34.95 -20.13 14.09
N SER A 79 33.78 -20.04 13.44
CA SER A 79 32.83 -21.14 13.37
C SER A 79 32.97 -21.89 12.05
N SER A 80 32.87 -23.23 12.10
CA SER A 80 32.76 -24.08 10.92
C SER A 80 31.37 -24.04 10.27
N GLU A 81 30.38 -23.42 10.91
CA GLU A 81 29.02 -23.30 10.41
C GLU A 81 28.83 -22.00 9.62
N ARG A 82 28.39 -22.12 8.36
CA ARG A 82 28.14 -20.98 7.48
C ARG A 82 26.68 -20.53 7.62
N VAL A 83 26.48 -19.22 7.82
CA VAL A 83 25.15 -18.62 7.92
C VAL A 83 24.62 -18.34 6.53
N TYR A 84 23.34 -18.64 6.31
CA TYR A 84 22.65 -18.39 5.04
C TYR A 84 21.47 -17.42 5.23
N PRO A 85 21.01 -16.73 4.16
CA PRO A 85 19.83 -15.90 4.24
C PRO A 85 18.62 -16.68 4.74
N LEU A 86 17.84 -16.08 5.64
CA LEU A 86 16.67 -16.72 6.24
C LEU A 86 15.44 -16.60 5.33
N ILE A 87 15.60 -17.05 4.10
CA ILE A 87 14.61 -16.96 3.02
C ILE A 87 14.12 -18.34 2.67
N LYS A 88 12.79 -18.50 2.63
CA LYS A 88 12.12 -19.76 2.35
C LYS A 88 11.53 -19.76 0.94
N THR A 89 11.20 -20.94 0.45
CA THR A 89 10.60 -21.11 -0.89
C THR A 89 9.24 -20.42 -0.98
N ASN A 90 8.44 -20.45 0.08
CA ASN A 90 7.15 -19.75 0.12
C ASN A 90 7.31 -18.23 -0.04
N ASP A 91 8.40 -17.62 0.47
CA ASP A 91 8.69 -16.19 0.26
C ASP A 91 8.87 -15.83 -1.22
N PHE A 92 9.58 -16.69 -1.95
CA PHE A 92 9.75 -16.54 -3.39
C PHE A 92 8.43 -16.75 -4.15
N ILE A 93 7.66 -17.79 -3.79
CA ILE A 93 6.36 -18.06 -4.41
C ILE A 93 5.38 -16.90 -4.17
N PHE A 94 5.37 -16.34 -2.97
CA PHE A 94 4.58 -15.15 -2.64
C PHE A 94 4.93 -13.96 -3.56
N ALA A 95 6.22 -13.62 -3.67
CA ALA A 95 6.65 -12.51 -4.52
C ALA A 95 6.34 -12.75 -6.00
N MET A 96 6.57 -13.97 -6.50
CA MET A 96 6.27 -14.34 -7.89
C MET A 96 4.76 -14.27 -8.16
N HIS A 97 3.94 -14.82 -7.27
CA HIS A 97 2.49 -14.77 -7.39
C HIS A 97 1.97 -13.32 -7.44
N GLY A 98 2.50 -12.47 -6.55
CA GLY A 98 2.19 -11.04 -6.57
C GLY A 98 2.65 -10.36 -7.85
N LEU A 99 3.82 -10.72 -8.40
CA LEU A 99 4.29 -10.22 -9.69
C LEU A 99 3.33 -10.59 -10.83
N VAL A 100 2.83 -11.83 -10.85
CA VAL A 100 1.87 -12.28 -11.88
C VAL A 100 0.59 -11.46 -11.81
N LEU A 101 -0.03 -11.34 -10.64
CA LEU A 101 -1.29 -10.58 -10.51
C LEU A 101 -1.10 -9.10 -10.80
N ASN A 102 0.00 -8.49 -10.37
CA ASN A 102 0.28 -7.09 -10.67
C ASN A 102 0.62 -6.87 -12.15
N THR A 103 1.23 -7.84 -12.81
CA THR A 103 1.40 -7.81 -14.27
C THR A 103 0.05 -7.87 -14.98
N ILE A 104 -0.88 -8.71 -14.50
CA ILE A 104 -2.25 -8.74 -15.04
C ILE A 104 -2.92 -7.37 -14.88
N LEU A 105 -2.88 -6.77 -13.68
CA LEU A 105 -3.41 -5.42 -13.45
C LEU A 105 -2.76 -4.36 -14.37
N PHE A 106 -1.44 -4.40 -14.49
CA PHE A 106 -0.71 -3.53 -15.41
C PHE A 106 -1.22 -3.71 -16.85
N THR A 107 -1.47 -4.94 -17.28
CA THR A 107 -1.98 -5.18 -18.63
C THR A 107 -3.42 -4.73 -18.83
N GLN A 108 -4.28 -4.87 -17.82
CA GLN A 108 -5.65 -4.34 -17.86
C GLN A 108 -5.64 -2.83 -18.11
N VAL A 109 -4.72 -2.11 -17.47
CA VAL A 109 -4.66 -0.65 -17.55
C VAL A 109 -4.09 -0.16 -18.88
N PHE A 110 -3.04 -0.80 -19.41
CA PHE A 110 -2.30 -0.26 -20.56
C PHE A 110 -2.55 -0.97 -21.88
N PHE A 111 -3.06 -2.21 -21.87
CA PHE A 111 -3.16 -3.04 -23.07
C PHE A 111 -4.58 -3.54 -23.37
N TRP A 112 -5.46 -3.65 -22.37
CA TRP A 112 -6.83 -4.13 -22.60
C TRP A 112 -7.69 -3.00 -23.16
N LYS A 113 -8.03 -3.10 -24.43
CA LYS A 113 -8.81 -2.08 -25.14
C LYS A 113 -10.26 -2.06 -24.66
N GLY A 114 -10.81 -0.85 -24.51
CA GLY A 114 -12.22 -0.64 -24.18
C GLY A 114 -12.53 -0.66 -22.69
N MET A 115 -11.54 -0.90 -21.81
CA MET A 115 -11.73 -0.70 -20.39
C MET A 115 -11.85 0.80 -20.08
N LYS A 116 -12.83 1.17 -19.26
CA LYS A 116 -13.08 2.57 -18.92
C LYS A 116 -11.99 3.11 -17.99
N THR A 117 -11.55 4.34 -18.26
CA THR A 117 -10.58 5.11 -17.47
C THR A 117 -11.14 6.50 -17.17
N ASN A 118 -10.69 7.13 -16.10
CA ASN A 118 -10.96 8.53 -15.80
C ASN A 118 -9.95 9.42 -16.52
N ASP A 119 -10.38 10.56 -17.06
CA ASP A 119 -9.49 11.51 -17.77
C ASP A 119 -8.35 12.06 -16.91
N ASN A 120 -8.55 12.02 -15.59
CA ASN A 120 -7.58 12.46 -14.59
C ASN A 120 -6.59 11.36 -14.15
N GLN A 121 -6.80 10.09 -14.52
CA GLN A 121 -5.86 9.01 -14.23
C GLN A 121 -4.64 9.11 -15.15
N LYS A 122 -3.53 9.60 -14.60
CA LYS A 122 -2.25 9.71 -15.28
C LYS A 122 -1.15 9.24 -14.33
N ILE A 123 -0.09 8.66 -14.89
CA ILE A 123 1.11 8.37 -14.11
C ILE A 123 1.76 9.70 -13.75
N SER A 124 1.89 9.98 -12.45
CA SER A 124 2.46 11.22 -11.94
C SER A 124 3.94 11.35 -12.30
N ILE A 125 4.41 12.60 -12.38
CA ILE A 125 5.82 12.91 -12.60
C ILE A 125 6.69 12.33 -11.46
N VAL A 126 6.16 12.33 -10.24
CA VAL A 126 6.84 11.80 -9.05
C VAL A 126 7.01 10.29 -9.17
N CYS A 127 5.97 9.56 -9.58
CA CYS A 127 6.07 8.12 -9.83
C CYS A 127 7.12 7.82 -10.91
N LYS A 128 7.09 8.53 -12.04
CA LYS A 128 8.08 8.36 -13.11
C LYS A 128 9.51 8.63 -12.63
N LEU A 129 9.72 9.70 -11.86
CA LEU A 129 11.02 10.04 -11.29
C LEU A 129 11.53 8.95 -10.34
N ILE A 130 10.70 8.51 -9.39
CA ILE A 130 11.09 7.46 -8.43
C ILE A 130 11.46 6.17 -9.17
N LEU A 131 10.63 5.72 -10.12
CA LEU A 131 10.94 4.51 -10.89
C LEU A 131 12.21 4.66 -11.73
N SER A 132 12.40 5.82 -12.37
CA SER A 132 13.61 6.11 -13.14
C SER A 132 14.86 6.11 -12.26
N LEU A 133 14.79 6.65 -11.04
CA LEU A 133 15.89 6.66 -10.08
C LEU A 133 16.24 5.26 -9.59
N VAL A 134 15.24 4.41 -9.34
CA VAL A 134 15.44 3.01 -8.94
C VAL A 134 16.11 2.22 -10.06
N VAL A 135 15.66 2.39 -11.31
CA VAL A 135 16.29 1.74 -12.47
C VAL A 135 17.72 2.23 -12.65
N LEU A 136 17.96 3.55 -12.60
CA LEU A 136 19.29 4.13 -12.71
C LEU A 136 20.23 3.62 -11.61
N TYR A 137 19.76 3.60 -10.36
CA TYR A 137 20.50 3.05 -9.23
C TYR A 137 20.88 1.58 -9.47
N SER A 138 19.93 0.77 -9.92
CA SER A 138 20.17 -0.66 -10.20
C SER A 138 21.24 -0.88 -11.26
N ILE A 139 21.22 -0.08 -12.33
CA ILE A 139 22.21 -0.14 -13.42
C ILE A 139 23.58 0.30 -12.92
N LEU A 140 23.67 1.49 -12.28
CA LEU A 140 24.94 2.03 -11.80
C LEU A 140 25.59 1.12 -10.75
N ALA A 141 24.80 0.58 -9.82
CA ALA A 141 25.27 -0.39 -8.83
C ALA A 141 25.78 -1.67 -9.49
N SER A 142 25.05 -2.21 -10.48
CA SER A 142 25.49 -3.40 -11.22
C SER A 142 26.80 -3.18 -11.97
N VAL A 143 26.95 -2.03 -12.65
CA VAL A 143 28.21 -1.65 -13.32
C VAL A 143 29.34 -1.54 -12.30
N LEU A 144 29.12 -0.87 -11.17
CA LEU A 144 30.11 -0.75 -10.11
C LEU A 144 30.54 -2.13 -9.58
N ILE A 145 29.60 -3.06 -9.35
CA ILE A 145 29.93 -4.40 -8.88
C ILE A 145 30.78 -5.14 -9.93
N ILE A 146 30.40 -5.08 -11.21
CA ILE A 146 31.14 -5.76 -12.29
C ILE A 146 32.57 -5.23 -12.42
N GLU A 147 32.75 -3.91 -12.38
CA GLU A 147 34.08 -3.28 -12.49
C GLU A 147 34.96 -3.52 -11.25
N THR A 148 34.35 -3.67 -10.07
CA THR A 148 35.08 -3.84 -8.80
C THR A 148 35.31 -5.30 -8.40
N ASN A 149 34.57 -6.25 -8.97
CA ASN A 149 34.62 -7.67 -8.62
C ASN A 149 35.99 -8.35 -8.83
N ASP A 150 36.96 -7.69 -9.48
CA ASP A 150 38.29 -8.22 -9.79
C ASP A 150 39.44 -7.52 -9.03
N THR A 151 39.13 -6.48 -8.25
CA THR A 151 40.15 -5.71 -7.53
C THR A 151 39.80 -5.67 -6.05
N GLY A 152 40.39 -6.57 -5.25
CA GLY A 152 40.34 -6.57 -3.77
C GLY A 152 41.00 -5.34 -3.12
N LYS A 153 40.83 -4.15 -3.71
CA LYS A 153 41.49 -2.88 -3.39
C LYS A 153 40.51 -1.71 -3.29
N ASN A 154 39.21 -1.95 -3.17
CA ASN A 154 38.23 -0.86 -3.12
C ASN A 154 37.76 -0.57 -1.68
N PHE A 155 37.75 0.72 -1.33
CA PHE A 155 37.26 1.25 -0.05
C PHE A 155 35.74 1.10 0.13
N LEU A 156 35.01 0.91 -0.96
CA LEU A 156 33.56 0.69 -0.99
C LEU A 156 33.31 -0.78 -1.35
N HIS A 157 33.38 -1.67 -0.37
CA HIS A 157 33.05 -3.09 -0.56
C HIS A 157 31.54 -3.24 -0.77
N PHE A 158 31.09 -3.11 -2.03
CA PHE A 158 29.69 -3.18 -2.43
C PHE A 158 29.48 -4.35 -3.40
N GLN A 159 28.67 -5.33 -3.02
CA GLN A 159 28.51 -6.61 -3.71
C GLN A 159 27.09 -6.80 -4.25
N TRP A 160 26.85 -7.89 -4.98
CA TRP A 160 25.51 -8.23 -5.46
C TRP A 160 24.51 -8.41 -4.31
N LEU A 161 24.97 -8.96 -3.19
CA LEU A 161 24.21 -9.04 -1.95
C LEU A 161 23.66 -7.66 -1.49
N ASP A 162 24.46 -6.60 -1.57
CA ASP A 162 24.07 -5.25 -1.18
C ASP A 162 22.98 -4.69 -2.09
N LEU A 163 23.19 -4.84 -3.39
CA LEU A 163 22.20 -4.43 -4.39
C LEU A 163 20.88 -5.19 -4.20
N LEU A 164 20.91 -6.52 -4.12
CA LEU A 164 19.68 -7.30 -3.98
C LEU A 164 18.93 -6.96 -2.69
N THR A 165 19.66 -6.79 -1.58
CA THR A 165 19.07 -6.39 -0.30
C THR A 165 18.45 -4.99 -0.40
N SER A 166 19.13 -4.03 -1.05
CA SER A 166 18.58 -2.69 -1.24
C SER A 166 17.34 -2.69 -2.14
N LEU A 167 17.28 -3.51 -3.19
CA LEU A 167 16.07 -3.67 -4.01
C LEU A 167 14.89 -4.21 -3.19
N GLY A 168 15.13 -5.19 -2.31
CA GLY A 168 14.13 -5.69 -1.37
C GLY A 168 13.61 -4.60 -0.43
N LEU A 169 14.51 -3.75 0.09
CA LEU A 169 14.16 -2.61 0.96
C LEU A 169 13.39 -1.51 0.21
N ILE A 170 13.78 -1.21 -1.02
CA ILE A 170 13.07 -0.24 -1.88
C ILE A 170 11.63 -0.69 -2.09
N LYS A 171 11.36 -1.99 -2.30
CA LYS A 171 9.98 -2.50 -2.34
C LYS A 171 9.23 -2.21 -1.05
N ILE A 172 9.86 -2.36 0.12
CA ILE A 172 9.19 -2.06 1.39
C ILE A 172 8.86 -0.56 1.48
N ILE A 173 9.79 0.31 1.06
CA ILE A 173 9.54 1.76 1.02
C ILE A 173 8.36 2.09 0.09
N MET A 174 8.26 1.45 -1.07
CA MET A 174 7.10 1.59 -1.95
C MET A 174 5.79 1.16 -1.27
N SER A 175 5.83 0.15 -0.40
CA SER A 175 4.68 -0.28 0.44
C SER A 175 4.29 0.80 1.46
N VAL A 176 5.26 1.43 2.13
CA VAL A 176 4.97 2.54 3.05
C VAL A 176 4.32 3.71 2.31
N CYS A 177 4.85 4.04 1.12
CA CYS A 177 4.36 5.16 0.32
C CYS A 177 2.91 4.99 -0.18
N LYS A 178 2.35 3.78 -0.23
CA LYS A 178 0.92 3.57 -0.54
C LYS A 178 0.02 3.73 0.69
N ASN A 179 0.50 3.33 1.87
CA ASN A 179 -0.34 3.26 3.08
C ASN A 179 -0.52 4.64 3.74
N ILE A 180 0.47 5.53 3.61
CA ILE A 180 0.39 6.91 4.12
C ILE A 180 -0.74 7.71 3.44
N PRO A 181 -0.82 7.81 2.09
CA PRO A 181 -1.91 8.52 1.43
C PRO A 181 -3.29 8.00 1.83
N GLN A 182 -3.45 6.68 1.97
CA GLN A 182 -4.71 6.08 2.37
C GLN A 182 -5.12 6.48 3.79
N THR A 183 -4.16 6.43 4.72
CA THR A 183 -4.37 6.86 6.11
C THR A 183 -4.84 8.31 6.17
N ILE A 184 -4.19 9.19 5.40
CA ILE A 184 -4.54 10.62 5.29
C ILE A 184 -5.90 10.79 4.64
N TYR A 185 -6.22 10.02 3.60
CA TYR A 185 -7.50 10.10 2.90
C TYR A 185 -8.68 9.74 3.80
N ASN A 186 -8.57 8.66 4.57
CA ASN A 186 -9.55 8.29 5.60
C ASN A 186 -9.67 9.38 6.67
N TYR A 187 -8.54 9.94 7.11
CA TYR A 187 -8.52 11.01 8.10
C TYR A 187 -9.20 12.29 7.60
N ASN A 188 -9.03 12.65 6.33
CA ASN A 188 -9.64 13.85 5.76
C ASN A 188 -11.16 13.71 5.59
N ARG A 189 -11.64 12.52 5.22
CA ARG A 189 -13.07 12.23 5.10
C ARG A 189 -13.75 11.92 6.43
N LYS A 190 -12.97 11.58 7.46
CA LYS A 190 -13.46 11.04 8.75
C LYS A 190 -14.36 9.82 8.54
N SER A 191 -14.03 9.00 7.55
CA SER A 191 -14.87 7.90 7.08
C SER A 191 -14.01 6.83 6.44
N THR A 192 -14.41 5.58 6.64
CA THR A 192 -13.87 4.40 5.97
C THR A 192 -14.93 3.71 5.11
N HIS A 193 -16.08 4.36 4.87
CA HIS A 193 -17.13 3.81 4.04
C HIS A 193 -16.62 3.49 2.62
N GLY A 194 -17.01 2.33 2.09
CA GLY A 194 -16.54 1.79 0.82
C GLY A 194 -15.09 1.28 0.84
N TRP A 195 -14.43 1.25 1.99
CA TRP A 195 -13.10 0.64 2.16
C TRP A 195 -13.24 -0.83 2.55
N PRO A 196 -12.69 -1.79 1.79
CA PRO A 196 -12.86 -3.21 2.05
C PRO A 196 -12.03 -3.65 3.26
N ILE A 197 -12.60 -3.56 4.47
CA ILE A 197 -11.90 -3.80 5.73
C ILE A 197 -11.42 -5.25 5.89
N GLU A 198 -12.05 -6.19 5.21
CA GLU A 198 -11.73 -7.61 5.24
C GLU A 198 -10.44 -7.90 4.49
N MET A 199 -10.08 -7.08 3.51
CA MET A 199 -8.76 -7.15 2.88
C MET A 199 -7.66 -6.71 3.85
N ILE A 200 -7.95 -5.75 4.74
CA ILE A 200 -7.04 -5.35 5.82
C ILE A 200 -6.90 -6.47 6.85
N TRP A 201 -7.98 -7.22 7.15
CA TRP A 201 -7.87 -8.42 7.98
C TRP A 201 -6.99 -9.51 7.37
N LEU A 202 -7.11 -9.74 6.06
CA LEU A 202 -6.23 -10.67 5.34
C LEU A 202 -4.77 -10.18 5.33
N ASP A 203 -4.54 -8.88 5.15
CA ASP A 203 -3.20 -8.27 5.19
C ASP A 203 -2.56 -8.42 6.58
N PHE A 204 -3.30 -8.09 7.64
CA PHE A 204 -2.86 -8.23 9.02
C PHE A 204 -2.56 -9.69 9.38
N THR A 205 -3.44 -10.61 8.96
CA THR A 205 -3.25 -12.06 9.17
C THR A 205 -1.99 -12.56 8.46
N GLY A 206 -1.74 -12.08 7.24
CA GLY A 206 -0.50 -12.34 6.52
C GLY A 206 0.72 -11.83 7.28
N ALA A 207 0.69 -10.60 7.78
CA ALA A 207 1.79 -10.03 8.56
C ALA A 207 2.11 -10.83 9.82
N VAL A 208 1.09 -11.25 10.57
CA VAL A 208 1.24 -12.07 11.79
C VAL A 208 1.91 -13.40 11.46
N PHE A 209 1.42 -14.14 10.46
CA PHE A 209 2.01 -15.43 10.10
C PHE A 209 3.39 -15.30 9.45
N SER A 210 3.63 -14.24 8.66
CA SER A 210 4.95 -13.93 8.10
C SER A 210 5.98 -13.68 9.20
N PHE A 211 5.63 -12.85 10.17
CA PHE A 211 6.48 -12.55 11.32
C PHE A 211 6.70 -13.78 12.21
N ALA A 212 5.64 -14.55 12.49
CA ALA A 212 5.74 -15.78 13.27
C ALA A 212 6.67 -16.80 12.60
N GLN A 213 6.56 -17.00 11.29
CA GLN A 213 7.49 -17.88 10.55
C GLN A 213 8.94 -17.40 10.74
N LEU A 214 9.17 -16.09 10.60
CA LEU A 214 10.51 -15.50 10.73
C LEU A 214 11.12 -15.69 12.12
N VAL A 215 10.31 -15.51 13.18
CA VAL A 215 10.72 -15.77 14.57
C VAL A 215 11.08 -17.25 14.78
N ILE A 216 10.24 -18.16 14.30
CA ILE A 216 10.47 -19.61 14.46
C ILE A 216 11.71 -20.03 13.69
N ASP A 217 11.89 -19.55 12.46
CA ASP A 217 13.06 -19.89 11.64
C ASP A 217 14.36 -19.34 12.22
N SER A 218 14.33 -18.15 12.81
CA SER A 218 15.48 -17.56 13.51
C SER A 218 15.88 -18.44 14.69
N TYR A 219 14.90 -18.78 15.54
CA TYR A 219 15.11 -19.65 16.70
C TYR A 219 15.60 -21.05 16.33
N LEU A 220 15.08 -21.63 15.23
CA LEU A 220 15.54 -22.93 14.74
C LEU A 220 16.97 -22.92 14.20
N THR A 221 17.50 -21.75 13.82
CA THR A 221 18.83 -21.61 13.22
C THR A 221 19.91 -21.48 14.31
N SER A 222 19.71 -20.63 15.32
CA SER A 222 20.74 -20.32 16.32
C SER A 222 20.35 -20.62 17.78
N GLY A 223 19.10 -21.00 18.03
CA GLY A 223 18.56 -21.10 19.40
C GLY A 223 18.23 -19.74 20.04
N ASP A 224 18.40 -18.64 19.31
CA ASP A 224 18.04 -17.28 19.73
C ASP A 224 17.34 -16.50 18.59
N LEU A 225 17.04 -15.22 18.81
CA LEU A 225 16.36 -14.38 17.81
C LEU A 225 17.32 -13.49 17.02
N SER A 226 18.63 -13.68 17.13
CA SER A 226 19.64 -12.81 16.52
C SER A 226 19.53 -12.77 14.98
N HIS A 227 19.09 -13.87 14.36
CA HIS A 227 18.95 -14.02 12.92
C HIS A 227 17.62 -13.49 12.35
N ILE A 228 16.78 -12.82 13.15
CA ILE A 228 15.49 -12.30 12.65
C ILE A 228 15.70 -11.25 11.55
N PHE A 229 16.82 -10.53 11.62
CA PHE A 229 17.20 -9.51 10.62
C PHE A 229 17.85 -10.10 9.36
N ASN A 230 18.11 -11.42 9.32
CA ASN A 230 18.69 -12.08 8.16
C ASN A 230 17.74 -12.16 6.95
N ASN A 231 16.47 -11.77 7.15
CA ASN A 231 15.51 -11.47 6.10
C ASN A 231 14.87 -10.11 6.38
N LEU A 232 15.71 -9.06 6.36
CA LEU A 232 15.34 -7.70 6.73
C LEU A 232 14.10 -7.16 5.97
N PRO A 233 13.96 -7.35 4.64
CA PRO A 233 12.74 -6.94 3.94
C PRO A 233 11.46 -7.60 4.47
N LYS A 234 11.48 -8.90 4.81
CA LYS A 234 10.30 -9.58 5.38
C LYS A 234 9.97 -9.07 6.78
N PHE A 235 11.00 -8.87 7.61
CA PHE A 235 10.84 -8.29 8.94
C PHE A 235 10.17 -6.92 8.86
N LEU A 236 10.74 -6.01 8.05
CA LEU A 236 10.22 -4.65 7.90
C LEU A 236 8.83 -4.62 7.28
N LEU A 237 8.54 -5.49 6.29
CA LEU A 237 7.20 -5.60 5.72
C LEU A 237 6.17 -6.01 6.76
N SER A 238 6.48 -7.02 7.58
CA SER A 238 5.54 -7.51 8.59
C SER A 238 5.26 -6.45 9.66
N LEU A 239 6.29 -5.67 10.03
CA LEU A 239 6.14 -4.54 10.96
C LEU A 239 5.34 -3.40 10.34
N GLU A 240 5.63 -3.05 9.10
CA GLU A 240 4.96 -1.97 8.34
C GLU A 240 3.47 -2.22 8.20
N VAL A 241 3.10 -3.44 7.82
CA VAL A 241 1.70 -3.86 7.70
C VAL A 241 1.02 -3.87 9.08
N ALA A 242 1.66 -4.45 10.11
CA ALA A 242 1.07 -4.47 11.45
C ALA A 242 0.74 -3.06 11.98
N ILE A 243 1.62 -2.08 11.75
CA ILE A 243 1.39 -0.68 12.14
C ILE A 243 0.26 -0.06 11.31
N SER A 244 0.34 -0.18 9.98
CA SER A 244 -0.64 0.44 9.07
C SER A 244 -2.05 -0.12 9.29
N ASP A 245 -2.17 -1.44 9.40
CA ASP A 245 -3.46 -2.11 9.60
C ASP A 245 -4.06 -1.81 10.97
N THR A 246 -3.24 -1.70 12.02
CA THR A 246 -3.71 -1.23 13.32
C THR A 246 -4.33 0.16 13.21
N ILE A 247 -3.70 1.07 12.45
CA ILE A 247 -4.26 2.40 12.20
C ILE A 247 -5.58 2.29 11.42
N PHE A 248 -5.67 1.43 10.40
CA PHE A 248 -6.91 1.23 9.64
C PHE A 248 -8.03 0.63 10.50
N PHE A 249 -7.73 -0.32 11.39
CA PHE A 249 -8.71 -0.85 12.35
C PHE A 249 -9.19 0.23 13.33
N LEU A 250 -8.29 1.08 13.82
CA LEU A 250 -8.67 2.21 14.67
C LEU A 250 -9.54 3.22 13.91
N GLN A 251 -9.20 3.54 12.66
CA GLN A 251 -10.03 4.41 11.82
C GLN A 251 -11.43 3.81 11.62
N HIS A 252 -11.51 2.53 11.29
CA HIS A 252 -12.76 1.86 10.90
C HIS A 252 -13.67 1.51 12.09
N TYR A 253 -13.15 0.79 13.08
CA TYR A 253 -13.96 0.25 14.20
C TYR A 253 -14.07 1.20 15.39
N VAL A 254 -13.23 2.23 15.49
CA VAL A 254 -13.18 3.10 16.68
C VAL A 254 -13.50 4.55 16.33
N TRP A 255 -12.69 5.19 15.49
CA TRP A 255 -12.79 6.64 15.28
C TRP A 255 -13.93 7.05 14.36
N TYR A 256 -14.19 6.29 13.29
CA TYR A 256 -15.18 6.66 12.27
C TYR A 256 -16.43 5.79 12.26
N TYR A 257 -16.45 4.70 13.05
CA TYR A 257 -17.58 3.76 13.12
C TYR A 257 -18.95 4.44 13.28
N ASN A 258 -19.12 5.26 14.33
CA ASN A 258 -20.41 5.92 14.59
C ASN A 258 -20.80 6.92 13.49
N ASN A 259 -19.83 7.65 12.95
CA ASN A 259 -20.06 8.64 11.88
C ASN A 259 -20.44 7.96 10.56
N ASP A 260 -19.84 6.81 10.25
CA ASP A 260 -20.20 6.02 9.08
C ASP A 260 -21.61 5.43 9.24
N ILE A 261 -21.97 4.91 10.42
CA ILE A 261 -23.32 4.40 10.68
C ILE A 261 -24.39 5.49 10.58
N GLU A 262 -24.13 6.68 11.14
CA GLU A 262 -25.09 7.80 11.08
C GLU A 262 -25.36 8.25 9.64
N LYS A 263 -24.34 8.21 8.77
CA LYS A 263 -24.45 8.69 7.38
C LYS A 263 -24.94 7.64 6.41
N PHE A 264 -24.49 6.39 6.57
CA PHE A 264 -24.66 5.33 5.56
C PHE A 264 -25.48 4.14 6.07
N GLY A 265 -25.83 4.11 7.36
CA GLY A 265 -26.49 2.98 8.02
C GLY A 265 -25.50 1.90 8.49
N GLU A 266 -26.02 0.81 9.05
CA GLU A 266 -25.18 -0.31 9.49
C GLU A 266 -24.43 -0.96 8.32
N TYR A 267 -23.19 -1.39 8.62
CA TYR A 267 -22.37 -2.15 7.68
C TYR A 267 -23.12 -3.40 7.23
N ASN A 268 -23.27 -3.55 5.93
CA ASN A 268 -23.90 -4.74 5.34
C ASN A 268 -22.84 -5.83 5.16
N SER A 269 -23.27 -7.09 5.03
CA SER A 269 -22.33 -8.19 4.76
C SER A 269 -21.45 -7.89 3.54
N LEU A 270 -20.17 -8.28 3.57
CA LEU A 270 -19.19 -8.21 2.47
C LEU A 270 -19.76 -8.26 1.05
N LEU A 271 -20.60 -9.26 0.78
CA LEU A 271 -21.20 -9.48 -0.53
C LEU A 271 -22.11 -8.34 -0.95
N GLN A 272 -22.88 -7.78 -0.02
CA GLN A 272 -23.76 -6.64 -0.29
C GLN A 272 -22.99 -5.34 -0.51
N GLU A 273 -21.83 -5.15 0.13
CA GLU A 273 -20.97 -4.00 -0.15
C GLU A 273 -20.30 -4.13 -1.51
N GLU A 274 -19.79 -5.32 -1.85
CA GLU A 274 -19.27 -5.59 -3.20
C GLU A 274 -20.36 -5.41 -4.26
N GLU A 275 -21.56 -5.95 -4.06
CA GLU A 275 -22.70 -5.77 -4.98
C GLU A 275 -23.08 -4.30 -5.13
N ARG A 276 -23.21 -3.54 -4.02
CA ARG A 276 -23.51 -2.11 -4.10
C ARG A 276 -22.40 -1.33 -4.81
N PHE A 277 -21.14 -1.61 -4.51
CA PHE A 277 -20.01 -1.00 -5.19
C PHE A 277 -20.06 -1.28 -6.70
N LEU A 278 -20.33 -2.52 -7.09
CA LEU A 278 -20.46 -2.90 -8.49
C LEU A 278 -21.62 -2.17 -9.17
N ILE A 279 -22.79 -2.10 -8.53
CA ILE A 279 -23.99 -1.41 -9.04
C ILE A 279 -23.76 0.10 -9.19
N GLU A 280 -23.18 0.75 -8.18
CA GLU A 280 -22.90 2.19 -8.20
C GLU A 280 -21.93 2.54 -9.35
N HIS A 281 -20.88 1.75 -9.52
CA HIS A 281 -19.88 1.97 -10.57
C HIS A 281 -20.39 1.53 -11.96
N GLU A 282 -21.34 0.60 -12.05
CA GLU A 282 -22.05 0.25 -13.29
C GLU A 282 -23.03 1.35 -13.73
N HIS A 283 -23.60 2.14 -12.81
CA HIS A 283 -24.50 3.24 -13.16
C HIS A 283 -23.77 4.55 -13.54
N ASP A 284 -22.63 4.86 -12.89
CA ASP A 284 -21.75 5.96 -13.33
C ASP A 284 -21.26 5.78 -14.77
N HIS A 285 -21.26 4.54 -15.25
CA HIS A 285 -20.90 4.12 -16.59
C HIS A 285 -21.94 4.43 -17.67
N ASP A 286 -23.20 4.70 -17.30
CA ASP A 286 -24.31 5.00 -18.23
C ASP A 286 -24.61 6.51 -18.34
N HIS A 287 -24.16 7.33 -17.38
CA HIS A 287 -24.43 8.76 -17.37
C HIS A 287 -23.60 9.62 -18.35
N ASN A 288 -22.72 9.02 -19.13
CA ASN A 288 -21.86 9.74 -20.07
C ASN A 288 -22.38 9.82 -21.52
N GLY A 289 -23.69 9.64 -21.73
CA GLY A 289 -24.27 9.69 -23.06
C GLY A 289 -25.77 9.95 -23.08
N ASN A 290 -26.21 11.11 -22.57
CA ASN A 290 -27.38 11.88 -23.06
C ASN A 290 -27.74 12.99 -22.07
N THR A 291 -27.07 14.14 -22.17
CA THR A 291 -27.65 15.38 -21.67
C THR A 291 -28.73 15.84 -22.66
N VAL A 292 -29.95 15.34 -22.48
CA VAL A 292 -31.13 15.96 -23.06
C VAL A 292 -31.33 17.30 -22.32
N PRO A 293 -31.36 18.46 -23.01
CA PRO A 293 -31.73 19.70 -22.35
C PRO A 293 -33.22 19.64 -22.03
N SER A 294 -33.56 19.57 -20.74
CA SER A 294 -34.95 19.70 -20.30
C SER A 294 -35.44 21.12 -20.59
N SER A 295 -36.28 21.25 -21.61
CA SER A 295 -37.03 22.47 -21.91
C SER A 295 -38.43 22.38 -21.29
N ASN A 296 -38.75 23.43 -20.53
CA ASN A 296 -40.05 24.04 -20.20
C ASN A 296 -41.31 23.18 -19.91
N SER A 297 -41.87 23.40 -18.72
CA SER A 297 -43.23 23.97 -18.49
C SER A 297 -43.33 24.32 -16.98
N SER A 298 -44.09 25.26 -16.44
CA SER A 298 -45.04 26.27 -16.91
C SER A 298 -45.44 27.13 -15.68
N ASN A 299 -45.59 28.46 -15.84
CA ASN A 299 -46.76 29.26 -15.40
C ASN A 299 -46.48 30.77 -15.37
N ALA A 300 -47.51 31.51 -15.77
CA ALA A 300 -47.51 32.90 -16.21
C ALA A 300 -47.82 33.91 -15.09
N GLN A 301 -47.38 35.16 -15.27
CA GLN A 301 -48.25 36.36 -15.23
C GLN A 301 -47.51 37.59 -15.83
N PRO A 302 -48.24 38.58 -16.40
CA PRO A 302 -47.66 39.68 -17.15
C PRO A 302 -47.61 40.98 -16.32
N ASP A 303 -46.58 41.81 -16.54
CA ASP A 303 -46.63 43.22 -16.17
C ASP A 303 -46.04 44.11 -17.28
N LEU A 304 -46.78 45.19 -17.54
CA LEU A 304 -46.50 46.32 -18.43
C LEU A 304 -45.31 47.17 -17.93
N GLU A 305 -44.44 47.63 -18.83
CA GLU A 305 -44.27 49.06 -19.18
C GLU A 305 -43.11 49.31 -20.17
N THR A 306 -43.50 49.89 -21.32
CA THR A 306 -42.86 50.96 -22.12
C THR A 306 -41.38 51.34 -21.97
N GLY A 307 -40.66 51.48 -23.11
CA GLY A 307 -39.49 52.35 -23.18
C GLY A 307 -38.56 52.24 -24.41
N LEU A 308 -38.97 52.85 -25.54
CA LEU A 308 -38.16 53.61 -26.52
C LEU A 308 -36.82 53.08 -27.11
N LEU A 309 -36.87 52.92 -28.45
CA LEU A 309 -35.96 53.47 -29.48
C LEU A 309 -34.49 52.99 -29.63
N SER A 310 -34.21 52.46 -30.84
CA SER A 310 -33.32 53.08 -31.86
C SER A 310 -32.22 52.17 -32.43
N HIS A 311 -32.32 51.97 -33.74
CA HIS A 311 -31.30 51.83 -34.80
C HIS A 311 -29.91 51.23 -34.54
N GLY A 312 -29.45 50.44 -35.52
CA GLY A 312 -28.11 50.68 -36.08
C GLY A 312 -27.32 49.46 -36.55
N ASN A 313 -27.66 49.01 -37.75
CA ASN A 313 -26.81 48.41 -38.79
C ASN A 313 -25.27 48.54 -38.64
N GLY A 314 -24.49 47.51 -39.04
CA GLY A 314 -23.17 47.74 -39.64
C GLY A 314 -22.05 46.74 -39.36
N ASN A 315 -21.72 45.95 -40.39
CA ASN A 315 -20.44 45.31 -40.68
C ASN A 315 -19.20 46.13 -40.24
N ASN A 316 -18.08 45.51 -39.84
CA ASN A 316 -16.97 45.14 -40.74
C ASN A 316 -15.72 44.59 -40.03
N LYS A 317 -14.90 43.92 -40.85
CA LYS A 317 -13.64 43.21 -40.59
C LYS A 317 -12.43 44.10 -40.23
N ASN A 318 -11.42 43.41 -39.66
CA ASN A 318 -9.95 43.58 -39.79
C ASN A 318 -9.28 44.85 -39.23
N ASN A 319 -8.32 44.68 -38.31
CA ASN A 319 -6.86 44.62 -38.60
C ASN A 319 -6.00 44.70 -37.31
N LYS A 320 -4.85 44.00 -37.33
CA LYS A 320 -3.47 44.38 -36.89
C LYS A 320 -3.33 45.25 -35.61
N ASN A 321 -2.40 45.00 -34.68
CA ASN A 321 -0.96 44.86 -34.92
C ASN A 321 -0.20 44.55 -33.61
N LYS A 322 1.00 43.97 -33.80
CA LYS A 322 2.12 43.77 -32.86
C LYS A 322 2.56 45.03 -32.08
N ASN A 323 3.13 44.89 -30.88
CA ASN A 323 4.59 44.98 -30.62
C ASN A 323 4.99 45.10 -29.12
N TYR A 324 6.08 44.38 -28.79
CA TYR A 324 7.19 44.60 -27.83
C TYR A 324 6.99 45.22 -26.44
N ASN A 325 7.55 44.57 -25.42
CA ASN A 325 8.84 45.01 -24.85
C ASN A 325 9.54 43.94 -23.99
N SER A 326 10.84 43.83 -24.23
CA SER A 326 11.87 43.10 -23.48
C SER A 326 12.68 44.08 -22.63
N ALA A 327 13.15 43.68 -21.45
CA ALA A 327 14.38 44.21 -20.87
C ALA A 327 14.99 43.22 -19.87
N SER A 328 16.25 42.87 -20.11
CA SER A 328 17.14 42.05 -19.29
C SER A 328 17.94 42.93 -18.32
N SER A 329 18.38 42.38 -17.19
CA SER A 329 19.64 42.76 -16.56
C SER A 329 20.24 41.63 -15.71
N THR A 330 21.50 41.34 -16.00
CA THR A 330 22.48 40.52 -15.26
C THR A 330 23.25 41.37 -14.24
N PHE A 331 23.73 40.81 -13.11
CA PHE A 331 25.15 40.89 -12.67
C PHE A 331 25.48 40.07 -11.40
N ASN A 332 26.79 39.81 -11.22
CA ASN A 332 27.51 38.77 -10.48
C ASN A 332 27.74 38.92 -8.95
N ALA A 333 27.96 37.76 -8.33
CA ALA A 333 28.87 37.31 -7.24
C ALA A 333 29.62 38.30 -6.30
N SER A 334 29.62 37.99 -4.99
CA SER A 334 30.83 37.85 -4.12
C SER A 334 30.50 37.53 -2.64
N SER A 335 31.22 36.59 -2.02
CA SER A 335 31.44 36.47 -0.56
C SER A 335 32.67 37.29 -0.13
N PRO A 336 32.86 37.65 1.17
CA PRO A 336 33.73 36.83 2.05
C PRO A 336 33.47 36.88 3.59
N GLY A 337 33.97 35.86 4.32
CA GLY A 337 34.36 35.87 5.77
C GLY A 337 33.23 35.89 6.81
N GLY A 338 33.27 35.27 8.00
CA GLY A 338 34.30 34.58 8.78
C GLY A 338 34.05 34.82 10.29
N ILE A 339 34.05 33.76 11.10
CA ILE A 339 34.31 33.69 12.56
C ILE A 339 33.17 34.04 13.54
N SER A 340 32.64 33.03 14.26
CA SER A 340 32.85 32.79 15.72
C SER A 340 31.81 31.82 16.32
N SER A 341 32.31 30.79 17.01
CA SER A 341 31.55 29.93 17.94
C SER A 341 31.19 30.69 19.23
N PRO A 342 30.24 30.17 20.03
CA PRO A 342 30.71 29.56 21.28
C PRO A 342 30.03 28.24 21.66
N ASN A 343 30.71 27.56 22.57
CA ASN A 343 30.50 26.24 23.13
C ASN A 343 29.44 26.20 24.26
N ILE A 344 28.79 25.03 24.36
CA ILE A 344 28.40 24.26 25.57
C ILE A 344 27.37 24.88 26.52
N VAL A 345 26.22 24.23 26.69
CA VAL A 345 25.77 23.63 27.97
C VAL A 345 24.91 22.39 27.68
N THR A 346 25.32 21.27 28.26
CA THR A 346 24.58 20.03 28.43
C THR A 346 23.50 20.21 29.49
N ASP A 347 22.26 19.77 29.23
CA ASP A 347 21.35 19.39 30.33
C ASP A 347 20.55 18.15 29.97
N SER A 348 20.93 17.07 30.64
CA SER A 348 20.20 15.83 30.80
C SER A 348 19.11 16.03 31.86
N GLN A 349 17.84 15.86 31.51
CA GLN A 349 16.82 15.52 32.50
C GLN A 349 15.96 14.35 32.02
N SER A 350 16.28 13.21 32.62
CA SER A 350 15.45 12.02 32.75
C SER A 350 14.11 12.37 33.39
N SER A 351 12.99 12.05 32.73
CA SER A 351 11.66 12.01 33.34
C SER A 351 11.30 10.54 33.58
N SER A 352 11.52 10.08 34.81
CA SER A 352 11.03 8.82 35.34
C SER A 352 9.54 8.97 35.69
N ILE A 353 8.67 8.28 34.95
CA ILE A 353 7.24 8.16 35.30
C ILE A 353 7.06 6.85 36.08
N THR A 354 6.71 7.02 37.36
CA THR A 354 6.35 5.98 38.32
C THR A 354 4.95 5.45 38.00
N TYR A 355 4.83 4.15 37.72
CA TYR A 355 3.54 3.46 37.65
C TYR A 355 3.10 3.05 39.07
N SER A 356 1.99 3.61 39.54
CA SER A 356 1.29 3.14 40.73
C SER A 356 0.37 1.97 40.37
N SER A 357 0.59 0.86 41.05
CA SER A 357 -0.22 -0.35 41.05
C SER A 357 -1.60 -0.11 41.68
N LEU A 358 -2.67 -0.38 40.93
CA LEU A 358 -4.02 -0.49 41.48
C LEU A 358 -4.49 -1.94 41.38
N ASN A 359 -4.61 -2.55 42.56
CA ASN A 359 -5.23 -3.84 42.82
C ASN A 359 -6.68 -3.87 42.32
N GLN A 360 -7.05 -4.94 41.60
CA GLN A 360 -8.44 -5.34 41.48
C GLN A 360 -8.59 -6.77 42.02
N GLN A 361 -9.30 -6.86 43.14
CA GLN A 361 -9.77 -8.09 43.76
C GLN A 361 -10.84 -8.73 42.86
N VAL A 362 -10.63 -10.01 42.56
CA VAL A 362 -11.63 -10.89 41.92
C VAL A 362 -12.54 -11.45 43.01
N THR A 363 -13.84 -11.17 42.92
CA THR A 363 -14.90 -11.84 43.69
C THR A 363 -15.73 -12.71 42.75
N HIS A 364 -15.77 -14.01 43.02
CA HIS A 364 -16.72 -14.97 42.45
C HIS A 364 -18.13 -14.76 43.03
N PRO A 365 -19.18 -15.20 42.30
CA PRO A 365 -19.93 -16.32 42.86
C PRO A 365 -20.47 -17.34 41.82
N ASN A 366 -20.35 -18.61 42.22
CA ASN A 366 -21.33 -19.71 42.19
C ASN A 366 -22.12 -20.06 40.90
N SER A 367 -21.73 -21.21 40.36
CA SER A 367 -22.54 -22.38 39.97
C SER A 367 -24.07 -22.36 40.17
N CYS A 368 -24.80 -22.69 39.11
CA CYS A 368 -25.95 -23.60 39.19
C CYS A 368 -26.18 -24.31 37.83
N THR A 369 -26.43 -25.62 37.91
CA THR A 369 -26.61 -26.59 36.82
C THR A 369 -28.07 -27.05 36.71
N THR A 370 -28.44 -27.58 35.51
CA THR A 370 -29.60 -28.45 35.14
C THR A 370 -30.99 -27.81 35.19
N ASP A 371 -31.89 -27.91 34.20
CA ASP A 371 -32.38 -29.11 33.48
C ASP A 371 -33.13 -28.73 32.15
N PRO A 372 -33.29 -29.62 31.15
CA PRO A 372 -33.90 -29.34 29.85
C PRO A 372 -35.26 -30.06 29.63
N THR A 373 -36.31 -29.31 29.28
CA THR A 373 -37.55 -29.88 28.72
C THR A 373 -38.26 -28.82 27.86
N ASP A 374 -38.21 -28.96 26.54
CA ASP A 374 -39.44 -29.21 25.77
C ASP A 374 -39.12 -29.52 24.30
N LYS A 375 -39.26 -30.80 23.96
CA LYS A 375 -39.51 -31.27 22.60
C LYS A 375 -40.97 -31.67 22.58
N ASN A 376 -41.78 -30.95 21.82
CA ASN A 376 -42.96 -31.42 21.09
C ASN A 376 -43.83 -30.20 20.74
N GLU A 377 -43.83 -29.76 19.48
CA GLU A 377 -45.05 -29.90 18.70
C GLU A 377 -44.81 -29.64 17.22
N MET A 378 -45.42 -30.54 16.47
CA MET A 378 -45.27 -30.74 15.05
C MET A 378 -46.34 -29.91 14.33
N GLN A 379 -45.92 -29.27 13.25
CA GLN A 379 -46.72 -28.73 12.15
C GLN A 379 -48.09 -29.41 11.96
N ARG A 380 -49.14 -28.60 11.78
CA ARG A 380 -50.16 -28.89 10.77
C ARG A 380 -50.85 -27.63 10.24
N LEU A 381 -50.60 -27.38 8.96
CA LEU A 381 -51.37 -26.58 8.02
C LEU A 381 -52.83 -27.07 7.97
N ILE A 382 -53.83 -26.20 7.74
CA ILE A 382 -54.60 -25.99 6.49
C ILE A 382 -55.72 -24.96 6.80
N PRO A 383 -56.20 -24.17 5.81
CA PRO A 383 -56.73 -22.82 5.99
C PRO A 383 -58.26 -22.71 5.85
N GLU A 384 -58.81 -21.57 6.28
CA GLU A 384 -59.88 -20.80 5.61
C GLU A 384 -59.83 -19.33 6.06
#